data_AF-A0A222EPB2-F1
#
_entry.id   AF-A0A222EPB2-F1
#
_cell.length_a   1.000
_cell.length_b   1.000
_cell.length_c   1.000
_cell.angle_alpha   90.00
_cell.angle_beta   90.00
_cell.angle_gamma   90.00
#
_symmetry.space_group_name_H-M   'P 1'
#
loop_
_entity.id
_entity.type
_entity.pdbx_description
1 polymer ?
#
loop_
_entity_poly.entity_id
_entity_poly.type
_entity_poly.pdbx_seq_one_letter_code
_entity_poly.pdbx_strand_id
1 'polypeptide(L)'
;MQKFVNFFSEKLKLKWIVISVTFAIYFLFSFLMVTPGVGVESLRFINSIKDQISNVMPKGIYEIDGSDPSYEVVLDTVVKKAYSADAVSTLNSYENEEYAKTRKDYEKFSNDWYENRWGDYKTSHKDIDLYDLGMDLVEFDKAVSTEFLSFGYVNPGIFWMFHSNGLNEIFSTEIRDDLLRNQTVIDQELYNSKINSSSVGIDGTDIYDSLGTLVVNNKVWYLNKQIENIKYGLNIFGHSIFKNKSLNSSNMPKDKVTTDEIYTPHFTETLDNLRAGVIFFFVLLIVVIPGYVFFVTSTILINKKKGAKK
;
A
#
# COMPACT_ATOMS: atom_id res chain seq x y z
N MET A 1 14.29 23.52 50.32
CA MET A 1 14.78 24.59 49.43
C MET A 1 16.31 24.58 49.25
N GLN A 2 17.13 24.63 50.30
CA GLN A 2 18.61 24.59 50.20
C GLN A 2 19.19 23.34 49.50
N LYS A 3 18.63 22.14 49.73
CA LYS A 3 19.03 20.93 48.98
C LYS A 3 18.68 21.00 47.49
N PHE A 4 17.60 21.70 47.13
CA PHE A 4 17.22 21.95 45.75
C PHE A 4 18.21 22.92 45.09
N VAL A 5 18.55 24.01 45.79
CA VAL A 5 19.54 25.01 45.34
C VAL A 5 20.96 24.42 45.24
N ASN A 6 21.38 23.58 46.20
CA ASN A 6 22.68 22.89 46.17
C ASN A 6 22.72 21.77 45.12
N PHE A 7 21.60 21.05 44.92
CA PHE A 7 21.46 20.13 43.80
C PHE A 7 21.72 20.85 42.47
N PHE A 8 21.31 22.12 42.33
CA PHE A 8 21.55 22.94 41.15
C PHE A 8 23.01 23.43 40.95
N SER A 9 23.86 23.51 41.98
CA SER A 9 25.15 24.24 41.92
C SER A 9 26.42 23.44 41.59
N GLU A 10 26.53 22.14 41.93
CA GLU A 10 27.86 21.49 42.00
C GLU A 10 28.32 20.72 40.74
N LYS A 11 27.42 20.34 39.81
CA LYS A 11 27.77 19.50 38.64
C LYS A 11 27.17 20.01 37.32
N LEU A 12 27.41 21.27 36.99
CA LEU A 12 26.82 21.93 35.81
C LEU A 12 27.15 21.22 34.48
N LYS A 13 28.41 20.76 34.30
CA LYS A 13 28.86 20.05 33.08
C LYS A 13 28.14 18.71 32.88
N LEU A 14 28.01 17.91 33.95
CA LEU A 14 27.33 16.62 33.90
C LEU A 14 25.85 16.78 33.55
N LYS A 15 25.17 17.80 34.10
CA LYS A 15 23.76 18.08 33.79
C LYS A 15 23.56 18.52 32.35
N TRP A 16 24.47 19.33 31.83
CA TRP A 16 24.48 19.71 30.42
C TRP A 16 24.56 18.47 29.53
N ILE A 17 25.50 17.55 29.80
CA ILE A 17 25.62 16.29 29.06
C ILE A 17 24.33 15.48 29.18
N VAL A 18 23.81 15.26 30.39
CA VAL A 18 22.59 14.45 30.60
C VAL A 18 21.38 15.06 29.90
N ILE A 19 21.14 16.36 30.02
CA ILE A 19 19.99 17.04 29.39
C ILE A 19 20.14 17.05 27.88
N SER A 20 21.33 17.32 27.34
CA SER A 20 21.57 17.28 25.89
C SER A 20 21.42 15.88 25.31
N VAL A 21 21.89 14.83 26.02
CA VAL A 21 21.70 13.43 25.61
C VAL A 21 20.22 13.05 25.66
N THR A 22 19.52 13.40 26.75
CA THR A 22 18.08 13.13 26.89
C THR A 22 17.27 13.83 25.80
N PHE A 23 17.60 15.10 25.52
CA PHE A 23 17.00 15.87 24.43
C PHE A 23 17.25 15.21 23.08
N ALA A 24 18.49 14.80 22.79
CA ALA A 24 18.83 14.17 21.51
C ALA A 24 18.08 12.84 21.32
N ILE A 25 17.99 12.01 22.36
CA ILE A 25 17.23 10.75 22.33
C ILE A 25 15.75 11.03 22.07
N TYR A 26 15.16 11.97 22.82
CA TYR A 26 13.74 12.31 22.67
C TYR A 26 13.46 12.90 21.28
N PHE A 27 14.32 13.81 20.79
CA PHE A 27 14.21 14.39 19.45
C PHE A 27 14.23 13.30 18.37
N LEU A 28 15.21 12.40 18.44
CA LEU A 28 15.36 11.29 17.49
C LEU A 28 14.13 10.37 17.56
N PHE A 29 13.70 10.01 18.76
CA PHE A 29 12.56 9.12 18.97
C PHE A 29 11.26 9.71 18.42
N SER A 30 10.96 10.98 18.73
CA SER A 30 9.77 11.66 18.19
C SER A 30 9.77 11.70 16.66
N PHE A 31 10.93 11.95 16.03
CA PHE A 31 11.04 12.00 14.58
C PHE A 31 10.90 10.60 13.95
N LEU A 32 11.53 9.59 14.55
CA LEU A 32 11.46 8.20 14.07
C LEU A 32 10.07 7.57 14.24
N MET A 33 9.27 8.03 15.19
CA MET A 33 7.89 7.53 15.33
C MET A 33 6.91 8.16 14.35
N VAL A 34 7.11 9.43 13.98
CA VAL A 34 6.19 10.15 13.06
C VAL A 34 6.54 9.90 11.58
N THR A 35 7.77 9.48 11.30
CA THR A 35 8.22 9.26 9.90
C THR A 35 7.54 8.05 9.25
N PRO A 36 7.51 6.86 9.88
CA PRO A 36 6.76 5.73 9.37
C PRO A 36 5.27 6.02 9.43
N GLY A 37 4.55 5.66 8.38
CA GLY A 37 3.10 5.70 8.33
C GLY A 37 2.58 4.41 7.71
N VAL A 38 1.26 4.33 7.56
CA VAL A 38 0.56 3.21 6.93
C VAL A 38 1.16 2.89 5.55
N GLY A 39 1.59 3.89 4.78
CA GLY A 39 2.22 3.68 3.48
C GLY A 39 3.48 2.82 3.49
N VAL A 40 4.19 2.70 4.61
CA VAL A 40 5.33 1.76 4.73
C VAL A 40 4.84 0.31 4.77
N GLU A 41 3.75 0.05 5.50
CA GLU A 41 3.12 -1.27 5.54
C GLU A 41 2.47 -1.61 4.19
N SER A 42 1.86 -0.62 3.53
CA SER A 42 1.34 -0.79 2.16
C SER A 42 2.46 -1.17 1.20
N LEU A 43 3.64 -0.54 1.31
CA LEU A 43 4.79 -0.86 0.48
C LEU A 43 5.30 -2.30 0.71
N ARG A 44 5.33 -2.76 1.97
CA ARG A 44 5.68 -4.15 2.28
C ARG A 44 4.68 -5.14 1.69
N PHE A 45 3.39 -4.84 1.83
CA PHE A 45 2.33 -5.62 1.21
C PHE A 45 2.51 -5.69 -0.31
N ILE A 46 2.66 -4.54 -0.98
CA ILE A 46 2.90 -4.43 -2.42
C ILE A 46 4.12 -5.23 -2.86
N ASN A 47 5.23 -5.17 -2.11
CA ASN A 47 6.43 -5.95 -2.45
C ASN A 47 6.16 -7.46 -2.36
N SER A 48 5.41 -7.91 -1.35
CA SER A 48 5.00 -9.32 -1.29
C SER A 48 4.11 -9.72 -2.47
N ILE A 49 3.26 -8.83 -2.98
CA ILE A 49 2.48 -9.06 -4.20
C ILE A 49 3.40 -9.15 -5.42
N LYS A 50 4.40 -8.26 -5.55
CA LYS A 50 5.39 -8.32 -6.64
C LYS A 50 6.13 -9.65 -6.65
N ASP A 51 6.54 -10.14 -5.48
CA ASP A 51 7.17 -11.45 -5.33
C ASP A 51 6.22 -12.57 -5.79
N GLN A 52 4.94 -12.52 -5.40
CA GLN A 52 3.96 -13.51 -5.85
C GLN A 52 3.70 -13.46 -7.35
N ILE A 53 3.64 -12.27 -7.95
CA ILE A 53 3.53 -12.11 -9.40
C ILE A 53 4.72 -12.76 -10.11
N SER A 54 5.94 -12.57 -9.60
CA SER A 54 7.14 -13.19 -10.17
C SER A 54 7.12 -14.73 -10.14
N ASN A 55 6.38 -15.32 -9.20
CA ASN A 55 6.19 -16.77 -9.09
C ASN A 55 5.02 -17.27 -9.94
N VAL A 56 3.93 -16.51 -10.01
CA VAL A 56 2.71 -16.86 -10.77
C VAL A 56 2.92 -16.71 -12.28
N MET A 57 3.48 -15.58 -12.69
CA MET A 57 3.73 -15.22 -14.07
C MET A 57 5.19 -14.77 -14.23
N PRO A 58 6.16 -15.71 -14.20
CA PRO A 58 7.57 -15.35 -14.30
C PRO A 58 7.90 -14.74 -15.65
N LYS A 59 8.85 -13.81 -15.65
CA LYS A 59 9.27 -13.07 -16.84
C LYS A 59 9.71 -14.01 -17.98
N GLY A 60 9.20 -13.74 -19.18
CA GLY A 60 9.51 -14.47 -20.41
C GLY A 60 8.90 -15.87 -20.50
N ILE A 61 8.08 -16.28 -19.52
CA ILE A 61 7.38 -17.56 -19.57
C ILE A 61 6.06 -17.39 -20.33
N TYR A 62 5.21 -16.46 -19.89
CA TYR A 62 3.89 -16.25 -20.48
C TYR A 62 3.89 -14.98 -21.33
N GLU A 63 4.32 -15.11 -22.59
CA GLU A 63 4.25 -14.04 -23.57
C GLU A 63 3.05 -14.27 -24.50
N ILE A 64 2.04 -13.39 -24.47
CA ILE A 64 0.94 -13.40 -25.44
C ILE A 64 1.53 -13.07 -26.81
N ASP A 65 1.27 -13.93 -27.79
CA ASP A 65 1.77 -13.82 -29.16
C ASP A 65 0.98 -12.75 -29.94
N GLY A 66 1.65 -11.68 -30.34
CA GLY A 66 1.07 -10.59 -31.13
C GLY A 66 0.57 -11.03 -32.50
N SER A 67 1.03 -12.18 -32.99
CA SER A 67 0.57 -12.77 -34.26
C SER A 67 -0.61 -13.73 -34.09
N ASP A 68 -1.08 -14.00 -32.87
CA ASP A 68 -2.20 -14.90 -32.64
C ASP A 68 -3.51 -14.30 -33.19
N PRO A 69 -4.35 -15.08 -33.90
CA PRO A 69 -5.63 -14.57 -34.42
C PRO A 69 -6.59 -14.04 -33.34
N SER A 70 -6.41 -14.47 -32.09
CA SER A 70 -7.25 -14.03 -30.95
C SER A 70 -6.64 -12.85 -30.19
N TYR A 71 -5.46 -12.35 -30.61
CA TYR A 71 -4.66 -11.36 -29.87
C TYR A 71 -5.47 -10.10 -29.50
N GLU A 72 -6.04 -9.41 -30.48
CA GLU A 72 -6.79 -8.17 -30.21
C GLU A 72 -8.00 -8.41 -29.29
N VAL A 73 -8.70 -9.53 -29.47
CA VAL A 73 -9.84 -9.89 -28.63
C VAL A 73 -9.38 -10.09 -27.20
N VAL A 74 -8.34 -10.90 -26.97
CA VAL A 74 -7.79 -11.16 -25.62
C VAL A 74 -7.35 -9.87 -24.93
N LEU A 75 -6.75 -8.93 -25.67
CA LEU A 75 -6.35 -7.64 -25.13
C LEU A 75 -7.56 -6.79 -24.70
N ASP A 76 -8.55 -6.63 -25.60
CA ASP A 76 -9.72 -5.78 -25.34
C ASP A 76 -10.67 -6.33 -24.28
N THR A 77 -10.59 -7.62 -24.01
CA THR A 77 -11.49 -8.31 -23.07
C THR A 77 -10.74 -8.71 -21.81
N VAL A 78 -9.90 -9.74 -21.89
CA VAL A 78 -9.22 -10.35 -20.74
C VAL A 78 -8.23 -9.40 -20.10
N VAL A 79 -7.31 -8.80 -20.87
CA VAL A 79 -6.27 -7.90 -20.33
C VAL A 79 -6.90 -6.62 -19.80
N LYS A 80 -7.76 -5.97 -20.59
CA LYS A 80 -8.47 -4.75 -20.18
C LYS A 80 -9.30 -4.97 -18.92
N LYS A 81 -10.07 -6.06 -18.85
CA LYS A 81 -10.90 -6.35 -17.67
C LYS A 81 -10.10 -6.81 -16.46
N ALA A 82 -8.85 -7.22 -16.60
CA ALA A 82 -7.99 -7.49 -15.44
C ALA A 82 -7.89 -6.23 -14.55
N TYR A 83 -7.68 -5.05 -15.15
CA TYR A 83 -7.64 -3.77 -14.43
C TYR A 83 -8.94 -3.45 -13.71
N SER A 84 -10.07 -3.52 -14.43
CA SER A 84 -11.37 -3.22 -13.81
C SER A 84 -11.78 -4.26 -12.78
N ALA A 85 -11.46 -5.54 -12.99
CA ALA A 85 -11.71 -6.59 -12.01
C ALA A 85 -10.92 -6.36 -10.72
N ASP A 86 -9.63 -6.02 -10.84
CA ASP A 86 -8.79 -5.72 -9.68
C ASP A 86 -9.37 -4.55 -8.89
N ALA A 87 -9.61 -3.42 -9.57
CA ALA A 87 -10.13 -2.21 -8.95
C ALA A 87 -11.55 -2.41 -8.37
N VAL A 88 -12.50 -2.94 -9.14
CA VAL A 88 -13.91 -3.09 -8.70
C VAL A 88 -14.06 -4.14 -7.61
N SER A 89 -13.20 -5.17 -7.58
CA SER A 89 -13.24 -6.19 -6.50
C SER A 89 -12.95 -5.60 -5.11
N THR A 90 -12.29 -4.44 -5.04
CA THR A 90 -12.02 -3.71 -3.79
C THR A 90 -13.25 -2.98 -3.23
N LEU A 91 -14.28 -2.75 -4.06
CA LEU A 91 -15.49 -2.03 -3.67
C LEU A 91 -16.48 -2.94 -2.95
N ASN A 92 -17.03 -2.48 -1.83
CA ASN A 92 -18.09 -3.20 -1.13
C ASN A 92 -19.45 -2.91 -1.81
N SER A 93 -20.01 -3.90 -2.49
CA SER A 93 -21.30 -3.77 -3.17
C SER A 93 -22.51 -3.85 -2.22
N TYR A 94 -22.31 -4.35 -1.00
CA TYR A 94 -23.39 -4.58 -0.04
C TYR A 94 -23.65 -3.38 0.87
N GLU A 95 -22.67 -2.49 1.05
CA GLU A 95 -22.73 -1.40 2.03
C GLU A 95 -22.65 0.01 1.41
N ASN A 96 -22.18 0.13 0.16
CA ASN A 96 -21.97 1.44 -0.46
C ASN A 96 -23.25 1.96 -1.13
N GLU A 97 -23.88 2.99 -0.56
CA GLU A 97 -25.09 3.64 -1.10
C GLU A 97 -24.87 4.25 -2.50
N GLU A 98 -23.64 4.69 -2.81
CA GLU A 98 -23.25 5.23 -4.13
C GLU A 98 -22.50 4.21 -5.00
N TYR A 99 -22.58 2.90 -4.69
CA TYR A 99 -21.80 1.85 -5.36
C TYR A 99 -21.79 1.96 -6.89
N ALA A 100 -22.96 2.18 -7.51
CA ALA A 100 -23.08 2.26 -8.96
C ALA A 100 -22.29 3.42 -9.59
N LYS A 101 -22.12 4.53 -8.86
CA LYS A 101 -21.33 5.68 -9.30
C LYS A 101 -19.85 5.42 -9.07
N THR A 102 -19.46 5.01 -7.85
CA THR A 102 -18.06 4.68 -7.52
C THR A 102 -17.50 3.62 -8.46
N ARG A 103 -18.30 2.58 -8.76
CA ARG A 103 -17.94 1.53 -9.71
C ARG A 103 -17.62 2.10 -11.10
N LYS A 104 -18.45 3.00 -11.62
CA LYS A 104 -18.22 3.63 -12.93
C LYS A 104 -16.94 4.46 -12.95
N ASP A 105 -16.64 5.16 -11.86
CA ASP A 105 -15.41 5.95 -11.74
C ASP A 105 -14.17 5.04 -11.77
N TYR A 106 -14.22 3.91 -11.04
CA TYR A 106 -13.17 2.90 -11.04
C TYR A 106 -13.01 2.22 -12.40
N GLU A 107 -14.11 1.83 -13.05
CA GLU A 107 -14.10 1.23 -14.39
C GLU A 107 -13.53 2.20 -15.43
N LYS A 108 -13.92 3.49 -15.37
CA LYS A 108 -13.38 4.52 -16.25
C LYS A 108 -11.88 4.70 -16.04
N PHE A 109 -11.44 4.82 -14.79
CA PHE A 109 -10.02 4.97 -14.47
C PHE A 109 -9.20 3.77 -14.95
N SER A 110 -9.73 2.55 -14.77
CA SER A 110 -9.13 1.29 -15.25
C SER A 110 -8.98 1.28 -16.77
N ASN A 111 -10.04 1.68 -17.49
CA ASN A 111 -10.03 1.74 -18.95
C ASN A 111 -9.02 2.78 -19.44
N ASP A 112 -9.02 3.99 -18.88
CA ASP A 112 -8.11 5.05 -19.27
C ASP A 112 -6.64 4.62 -19.05
N TRP A 113 -6.34 3.95 -17.93
CA TRP A 113 -5.02 3.40 -17.66
C TRP A 113 -4.60 2.35 -18.69
N TYR A 114 -5.48 1.38 -18.97
CA TYR A 114 -5.23 0.34 -19.97
C TYR A 114 -4.96 0.94 -21.35
N GLU A 115 -5.78 1.87 -21.84
CA GLU A 115 -5.60 2.47 -23.16
C GLU A 115 -4.26 3.21 -23.25
N ASN A 116 -3.89 3.94 -22.20
CA ASN A 116 -2.61 4.67 -22.14
C ASN A 116 -1.39 3.73 -22.14
N ARG A 117 -1.49 2.56 -21.49
CA ARG A 117 -0.36 1.65 -21.33
C ARG A 117 -0.22 0.65 -22.48
N TRP A 118 -1.34 0.10 -22.93
CA TRP A 118 -1.41 -1.07 -23.82
C TRP A 118 -2.11 -0.80 -25.15
N GLY A 119 -2.77 0.35 -25.33
CA GLY A 119 -3.46 0.69 -26.59
C GLY A 119 -2.55 0.63 -27.82
N ASP A 120 -1.28 1.04 -27.66
CA ASP A 120 -0.27 0.92 -28.71
C ASP A 120 0.13 -0.53 -29.01
N TYR A 121 0.16 -1.41 -28.00
CA TYR A 121 0.52 -2.82 -28.17
C TYR A 121 -0.54 -3.58 -28.96
N LYS A 122 -1.80 -3.22 -28.74
CA LYS A 122 -2.92 -3.69 -29.58
C LYS A 122 -2.71 -3.28 -31.03
N THR A 123 -2.57 -1.98 -31.29
CA THR A 123 -2.47 -1.44 -32.65
C THR A 123 -1.25 -1.96 -33.41
N SER A 124 -0.12 -2.15 -32.71
CA SER A 124 1.14 -2.59 -33.31
C SER A 124 1.41 -4.09 -33.20
N HIS A 125 0.46 -4.89 -32.68
CA HIS A 125 0.59 -6.35 -32.55
C HIS A 125 1.89 -6.78 -31.86
N LYS A 126 2.26 -6.08 -30.78
CA LYS A 126 3.48 -6.38 -30.00
C LYS A 126 3.20 -7.45 -28.97
N ASP A 127 4.08 -8.43 -28.84
CA ASP A 127 3.98 -9.42 -27.77
C ASP A 127 3.84 -8.76 -26.39
N ILE A 128 3.04 -9.35 -25.51
CA ILE A 128 2.84 -8.90 -24.12
C ILE A 128 3.31 -9.99 -23.16
N ASP A 129 4.33 -9.68 -22.36
CA ASP A 129 4.74 -10.52 -21.23
C ASP A 129 3.76 -10.30 -20.07
N LEU A 130 3.13 -11.38 -19.58
CA LEU A 130 2.24 -11.30 -18.42
C LEU A 130 2.97 -10.83 -17.15
N TYR A 131 4.28 -11.04 -17.03
CA TYR A 131 5.06 -10.46 -15.94
C TYR A 131 5.00 -8.93 -15.97
N ASP A 132 5.18 -8.33 -17.16
CA ASP A 132 5.13 -6.87 -17.32
C ASP A 132 3.71 -6.35 -17.08
N LEU A 133 2.67 -7.10 -17.49
CA LEU A 133 1.29 -6.81 -17.16
C LEU A 133 1.04 -6.85 -15.64
N GLY A 134 1.52 -7.88 -14.95
CA GLY A 134 1.39 -8.00 -13.49
C GLY A 134 2.09 -6.86 -12.75
N MET A 135 3.30 -6.49 -13.19
CA MET A 135 4.00 -5.34 -12.61
C MET A 135 3.27 -4.02 -12.86
N ASP A 136 2.65 -3.86 -14.03
CA ASP A 136 1.84 -2.67 -14.35
C ASP A 136 0.57 -2.59 -13.50
N LEU A 137 -0.11 -3.73 -13.27
CA LEU A 137 -1.26 -3.81 -12.35
C LEU A 137 -0.89 -3.37 -10.93
N VAL A 138 0.32 -3.65 -10.46
CA VAL A 138 0.80 -3.17 -9.15
C VAL A 138 0.99 -1.65 -9.12
N GLU A 139 1.46 -1.04 -10.21
CA GLU A 139 1.56 0.41 -10.29
C GLU A 139 0.18 1.07 -10.46
N PHE A 140 -0.73 0.40 -11.18
CA PHE A 140 -2.14 0.77 -11.26
C PHE A 140 -2.82 0.75 -9.89
N ASP A 141 -2.63 -0.28 -9.06
CA ASP A 141 -3.15 -0.35 -7.68
C ASP A 141 -2.75 0.86 -6.83
N LYS A 142 -1.48 1.29 -6.96
CA LYS A 142 -0.99 2.49 -6.27
C LYS A 142 -1.67 3.75 -6.80
N ALA A 143 -1.91 3.84 -8.11
CA ALA A 143 -2.59 4.96 -8.73
C ALA A 143 -4.06 5.03 -8.28
N VAL A 144 -4.77 3.89 -8.26
CA VAL A 144 -6.13 3.77 -7.69
C VAL A 144 -6.14 4.21 -6.24
N SER A 145 -5.18 3.75 -5.44
CA SER A 145 -5.06 4.13 -4.03
C SER A 145 -4.79 5.62 -3.85
N THR A 146 -4.05 6.24 -4.77
CA THR A 146 -3.75 7.67 -4.73
C THR A 146 -4.97 8.52 -5.11
N GLU A 147 -5.75 8.06 -6.09
CA GLU A 147 -6.91 8.80 -6.62
C GLU A 147 -8.13 8.67 -5.71
N PHE A 148 -8.38 7.46 -5.18
CA PHE A 148 -9.66 7.13 -4.55
C PHE A 148 -9.58 6.79 -3.06
N LEU A 149 -8.39 6.51 -2.52
CA LEU A 149 -8.22 6.12 -1.12
C LEU A 149 -7.49 7.19 -0.31
N SER A 150 -7.34 6.93 0.98
CA SER A 150 -6.62 7.80 1.91
C SER A 150 -5.18 8.08 1.45
N PHE A 151 -4.75 9.34 1.59
CA PHE A 151 -3.37 9.77 1.35
C PHE A 151 -2.37 8.93 2.16
N GLY A 152 -2.77 8.44 3.34
CA GLY A 152 -1.95 7.61 4.21
C GLY A 152 -1.56 6.24 3.66
N TYR A 153 -2.32 5.69 2.70
CA TYR A 153 -2.01 4.38 2.10
C TYR A 153 -0.78 4.41 1.19
N VAL A 154 -0.46 5.56 0.59
CA VAL A 154 0.61 5.68 -0.40
C VAL A 154 1.75 6.61 0.05
N ASN A 155 1.62 7.26 1.21
CA ASN A 155 2.61 8.22 1.71
C ASN A 155 3.15 7.87 3.11
N PRO A 156 4.40 8.27 3.43
CA PRO A 156 4.94 8.19 4.78
C PRO A 156 4.17 9.09 5.77
N GLY A 157 4.26 8.73 7.06
CA GLY A 157 3.51 9.38 8.14
C GLY A 157 3.79 10.88 8.28
N ILE A 158 5.05 11.29 8.07
CA ILE A 158 5.41 12.72 8.16
C ILE A 158 4.78 13.54 7.05
N PHE A 159 4.70 13.00 5.83
CA PHE A 159 4.04 13.68 4.71
C PHE A 159 2.54 13.73 4.93
N TRP A 160 1.97 12.64 5.44
CA TRP A 160 0.55 12.58 5.79
C TRP A 160 0.19 13.62 6.86
N MET A 161 1.00 13.74 7.91
CA MET A 161 0.81 14.73 8.98
C MET A 161 0.74 16.17 8.45
N PHE A 162 1.55 16.51 7.45
CA PHE A 162 1.60 17.85 6.85
C PHE A 162 0.72 18.02 5.60
N HIS A 163 -0.01 16.97 5.19
CA HIS A 163 -0.98 17.08 4.11
C HIS A 163 -2.21 17.88 4.57
N SER A 164 -2.92 18.48 3.61
CA SER A 164 -4.19 19.17 3.91
C SER A 164 -5.15 18.19 4.59
N ASN A 165 -5.74 18.57 5.72
CA ASN A 165 -6.60 17.70 6.54
C ASN A 165 -5.93 16.43 7.11
N GLY A 166 -4.61 16.24 6.94
CA GLY A 166 -3.93 15.00 7.29
C GLY A 166 -3.95 14.66 8.78
N LEU A 167 -3.83 15.65 9.66
CA LEU A 167 -3.99 15.43 11.11
C LEU A 167 -5.41 14.96 11.47
N ASN A 168 -6.44 15.58 10.90
CA ASN A 168 -7.82 15.19 11.18
C ASN A 168 -8.08 13.76 10.71
N GLU A 169 -7.53 13.41 9.55
CA GLU A 169 -7.60 12.07 8.99
C GLU A 169 -6.85 11.06 9.87
N ILE A 170 -5.58 11.30 10.22
CA ILE A 170 -4.76 10.42 11.08
C ILE A 170 -5.51 10.10 12.39
N PHE A 171 -6.19 11.07 12.99
CA PHE A 171 -6.91 10.90 14.25
C PHE A 171 -8.39 10.50 14.10
N SER A 172 -8.89 10.30 12.87
CA SER A 172 -10.29 9.92 12.66
C SER A 172 -10.53 8.46 13.03
N THR A 173 -11.76 8.15 13.44
CA THR A 173 -12.21 6.75 13.63
C THR A 173 -12.40 6.08 12.28
N GLU A 174 -12.90 6.80 11.28
CA GLU A 174 -13.17 6.32 9.92
C GLU A 174 -11.93 5.68 9.29
N ILE A 175 -10.77 6.35 9.33
CA ILE A 175 -9.55 5.77 8.75
C ILE A 175 -9.09 4.53 9.52
N ARG A 176 -9.27 4.54 10.85
CA ARG A 176 -8.86 3.41 11.69
C ARG A 176 -9.72 2.19 11.40
N ASP A 177 -11.01 2.39 11.21
CA ASP A 177 -11.97 1.32 10.91
C ASP A 177 -11.75 0.77 9.49
N ASP A 178 -11.48 1.63 8.51
CA ASP A 178 -11.06 1.21 7.17
C ASP A 178 -9.75 0.41 7.19
N LEU A 179 -8.73 0.88 7.91
CA LEU A 179 -7.46 0.16 8.07
C LEU A 179 -7.62 -1.17 8.80
N LEU A 180 -8.45 -1.21 9.85
CA LEU A 180 -8.78 -2.43 10.58
C LEU A 180 -9.48 -3.44 9.68
N ARG A 181 -10.44 -2.99 8.89
CA ARG A 181 -11.13 -3.83 7.91
C ARG A 181 -10.12 -4.36 6.90
N ASN A 182 -9.32 -3.48 6.28
CA ASN A 182 -8.40 -3.87 5.21
C ASN A 182 -7.29 -4.81 5.69
N GLN A 183 -6.79 -4.69 6.93
CA GLN A 183 -5.83 -5.65 7.49
C GLN A 183 -6.46 -6.97 7.96
N THR A 184 -7.78 -7.02 8.14
CA THR A 184 -8.46 -8.22 8.63
C THR A 184 -8.39 -9.32 7.58
N VAL A 185 -7.99 -10.52 8.00
CA VAL A 185 -7.98 -11.72 7.16
C VAL A 185 -9.06 -12.67 7.66
N ILE A 186 -9.93 -13.09 6.75
CA ILE A 186 -10.95 -14.12 7.01
C ILE A 186 -10.59 -15.41 6.26
N ASP A 187 -11.35 -16.46 6.53
CA ASP A 187 -11.24 -17.70 5.75
C ASP A 187 -11.43 -17.43 4.24
N GLN A 188 -10.53 -17.96 3.41
CA GLN A 188 -10.53 -17.65 1.98
C GLN A 188 -11.74 -18.25 1.25
N GLU A 189 -12.25 -19.40 1.69
CA GLU A 189 -13.45 -20.00 1.08
C GLU A 189 -14.68 -19.16 1.40
N LEU A 190 -14.77 -18.66 2.64
CA LEU A 190 -15.78 -17.69 3.03
C LEU A 190 -15.69 -16.42 2.17
N TYR A 191 -14.49 -15.84 1.99
CA TYR A 191 -14.32 -14.67 1.12
C TYR A 191 -14.78 -14.96 -0.30
N ASN A 192 -14.33 -16.08 -0.88
CA ASN A 192 -14.69 -16.51 -2.24
C ASN A 192 -16.20 -16.72 -2.40
N SER A 193 -16.91 -17.17 -1.36
CA SER A 193 -18.37 -17.36 -1.40
C SER A 193 -19.17 -16.05 -1.47
N LYS A 194 -18.51 -14.92 -1.19
CA LYS A 194 -19.14 -13.59 -1.10
C LYS A 194 -18.76 -12.65 -2.25
N ILE A 195 -17.84 -13.09 -3.12
CA ILE A 195 -17.54 -12.43 -4.37
C ILE A 195 -18.29 -13.15 -5.50
N ASN A 196 -19.14 -12.40 -6.18
CA ASN A 196 -19.86 -12.88 -7.36
C ASN A 196 -19.18 -12.29 -8.59
N SER A 197 -18.60 -13.14 -9.41
CA SER A 197 -17.88 -12.74 -10.62
C SER A 197 -18.30 -13.60 -11.81
N SER A 198 -18.05 -13.11 -13.03
CA SER A 198 -18.13 -13.96 -14.21
C SER A 198 -17.15 -15.14 -14.09
N SER A 199 -17.44 -16.19 -14.85
CA SER A 199 -16.48 -17.29 -15.02
C SER A 199 -15.30 -16.82 -15.87
N VAL A 200 -14.16 -17.48 -15.68
CA VAL A 200 -12.99 -17.27 -16.53
C VAL A 200 -13.33 -17.66 -17.98
N GLY A 201 -12.95 -16.81 -18.92
CA GLY A 201 -13.22 -17.02 -20.33
C GLY A 201 -12.75 -15.85 -21.20
N ILE A 202 -13.07 -15.92 -22.50
CA ILE A 202 -12.71 -14.89 -23.49
C ILE A 202 -13.28 -13.53 -23.11
N ASP A 203 -14.44 -13.47 -22.45
CA ASP A 203 -15.07 -12.19 -22.09
C ASP A 203 -14.39 -11.51 -20.89
N GLY A 204 -13.33 -12.09 -20.33
CA GLY A 204 -12.64 -11.59 -19.13
C GLY A 204 -13.45 -11.76 -17.83
N THR A 205 -12.86 -11.31 -16.72
CA THR A 205 -13.49 -11.38 -15.40
C THR A 205 -14.25 -10.08 -15.11
N ASP A 206 -15.55 -10.17 -14.89
CA ASP A 206 -16.40 -9.07 -14.40
C ASP A 206 -16.80 -9.33 -12.96
N ILE A 207 -16.89 -8.28 -12.16
CA ILE A 207 -17.33 -8.34 -10.77
C ILE A 207 -18.77 -7.85 -10.69
N TYR A 208 -19.67 -8.67 -10.18
CA TYR A 208 -21.05 -8.31 -9.92
C TYR A 208 -21.21 -7.81 -8.49
N ASP A 209 -20.69 -8.60 -7.53
CA ASP A 209 -20.79 -8.32 -6.11
C ASP A 209 -19.46 -8.63 -5.41
N SER A 210 -19.09 -7.85 -4.40
CA SER A 210 -17.91 -8.07 -3.59
C SER A 210 -18.13 -7.54 -2.17
N LEU A 211 -17.54 -8.20 -1.17
CA LEU A 211 -17.42 -7.65 0.18
C LEU A 211 -16.52 -6.42 0.23
N GLY A 212 -15.81 -6.12 -0.86
CA GLY A 212 -14.76 -5.13 -0.94
C GLY A 212 -13.47 -5.61 -0.28
N THR A 213 -12.59 -4.65 0.00
CA THR A 213 -11.23 -4.96 0.44
C THR A 213 -11.15 -5.60 1.83
N LEU A 214 -10.58 -6.79 1.85
CA LEU A 214 -9.77 -7.38 2.92
C LEU A 214 -8.47 -7.72 2.20
N VAL A 215 -7.42 -6.88 2.29
CA VAL A 215 -6.42 -6.76 1.19
C VAL A 215 -5.78 -8.08 0.82
N VAL A 216 -5.46 -8.91 1.82
CA VAL A 216 -4.87 -10.23 1.62
C VAL A 216 -5.86 -11.14 0.89
N ASN A 217 -7.08 -11.29 1.39
CA ASN A 217 -8.08 -12.17 0.79
C ASN A 217 -8.45 -11.77 -0.64
N ASN A 218 -8.57 -10.46 -0.88
CA ASN A 218 -8.86 -9.90 -2.19
C ASN A 218 -7.74 -10.22 -3.20
N LYS A 219 -6.47 -9.97 -2.82
CA LYS A 219 -5.34 -10.24 -3.72
C LYS A 219 -5.07 -11.73 -3.92
N VAL A 220 -5.31 -12.58 -2.92
CA VAL A 220 -5.30 -14.04 -3.11
C VAL A 220 -6.36 -14.47 -4.13
N TRP A 221 -7.60 -13.97 -3.99
CA TRP A 221 -8.67 -14.27 -4.95
C TRP A 221 -8.29 -13.81 -6.36
N TYR A 222 -7.79 -12.58 -6.49
CA TYR A 222 -7.45 -11.99 -7.79
C TYR A 222 -6.30 -12.74 -8.47
N LEU A 223 -5.19 -13.03 -7.76
CA LEU A 223 -4.07 -13.79 -8.31
C LEU A 223 -4.49 -15.20 -8.75
N ASN A 224 -5.37 -15.86 -7.98
CA ASN A 224 -5.92 -17.16 -8.37
C ASN A 224 -6.79 -17.06 -9.63
N LYS A 225 -7.57 -15.98 -9.79
CA LYS A 225 -8.29 -15.71 -11.04
C LYS A 225 -7.35 -15.50 -12.22
N GLN A 226 -6.21 -14.83 -12.01
CA GLN A 226 -5.21 -14.70 -13.07
C GLN A 226 -4.56 -16.05 -13.43
N ILE A 227 -4.31 -16.93 -12.46
CA ILE A 227 -3.84 -18.30 -12.73
C ILE A 227 -4.86 -19.08 -13.57
N GLU A 228 -6.16 -18.95 -13.26
CA GLU A 228 -7.23 -19.56 -14.06
C GLU A 228 -7.28 -18.98 -15.48
N ASN A 229 -7.15 -17.65 -15.64
CA ASN A 229 -7.08 -16.99 -16.95
C ASN A 229 -5.88 -17.48 -17.78
N ILE A 230 -4.71 -17.66 -17.14
CA ILE A 230 -3.53 -18.26 -17.78
C ILE A 230 -3.85 -19.67 -18.25
N LYS A 231 -4.45 -20.52 -17.40
CA LYS A 231 -4.86 -21.88 -17.76
C LYS A 231 -5.80 -21.90 -18.97
N TYR A 232 -6.74 -20.96 -19.03
CA TYR A 232 -7.64 -20.80 -20.16
C TYR A 232 -6.89 -20.39 -21.44
N GLY A 233 -5.95 -19.45 -21.35
CA GLY A 233 -5.13 -19.01 -22.49
C GLY A 233 -4.23 -20.10 -23.08
N LEU A 234 -3.89 -21.14 -22.31
CA LEU A 234 -3.10 -22.29 -22.83
C LEU A 234 -3.86 -23.11 -23.86
N ASN A 235 -5.20 -23.05 -23.88
CA ASN A 235 -6.04 -23.82 -24.79
C ASN A 235 -7.35 -23.08 -25.12
N ILE A 236 -7.24 -21.87 -25.63
CA ILE A 236 -8.39 -21.11 -26.11
C ILE A 236 -8.71 -21.55 -27.54
N PHE A 237 -9.97 -21.90 -27.83
CA PHE A 237 -10.40 -22.36 -29.16
C PHE A 237 -9.56 -23.53 -29.75
N GLY A 238 -8.89 -24.31 -28.91
CA GLY A 238 -8.04 -25.44 -29.35
C GLY A 238 -6.58 -25.08 -29.62
N HIS A 239 -6.15 -23.84 -29.35
CA HIS A 239 -4.76 -23.41 -29.46
C HIS A 239 -4.29 -22.55 -28.27
N SER A 240 -2.98 -22.39 -28.11
CA SER A 240 -2.39 -21.54 -27.08
C SER A 240 -2.17 -20.13 -27.61
N ILE A 241 -2.60 -19.10 -26.88
CA ILE A 241 -2.31 -17.69 -27.21
C ILE A 241 -0.86 -17.31 -26.89
N PHE A 242 -0.14 -18.15 -26.16
CA PHE A 242 1.22 -17.84 -25.76
C PHE A 242 2.22 -18.18 -26.85
N LYS A 243 3.29 -17.41 -26.97
CA LYS A 243 4.37 -17.62 -27.94
C LYS A 243 5.04 -18.98 -27.76
N ASN A 244 5.25 -19.39 -26.50
CA ASN A 244 5.74 -20.72 -26.18
C ASN A 244 4.59 -21.75 -26.20
N LYS A 245 4.42 -22.43 -27.35
CA LYS A 245 3.37 -23.44 -27.54
C LYS A 245 3.59 -24.75 -26.75
N SER A 246 4.73 -24.91 -26.05
CA SER A 246 4.98 -26.06 -25.18
C SER A 246 4.40 -25.92 -23.77
N LEU A 247 3.95 -24.71 -23.39
CA LEU A 247 3.30 -24.46 -22.12
C LEU A 247 1.97 -25.21 -22.03
N ASN A 248 1.69 -25.76 -20.87
CA ASN A 248 0.46 -26.49 -20.56
C ASN A 248 0.22 -26.51 -19.05
N SER A 249 -0.95 -26.99 -18.60
CA SER A 249 -1.31 -26.93 -17.18
C SER A 249 -0.38 -27.72 -16.25
N SER A 250 0.38 -28.69 -16.77
CA SER A 250 1.31 -29.51 -15.97
C SER A 250 2.68 -28.88 -15.75
N ASN A 251 3.06 -27.87 -16.55
CA ASN A 251 4.35 -27.18 -16.44
C ASN A 251 4.23 -25.71 -15.99
N MET A 252 3.07 -25.34 -15.43
CA MET A 252 2.89 -24.02 -14.83
C MET A 252 3.79 -23.87 -13.60
N PRO A 253 4.48 -22.74 -13.43
CA PRO A 253 5.33 -22.48 -12.27
C PRO A 253 4.56 -22.48 -10.94
N LYS A 254 3.29 -22.07 -10.98
CA LYS A 254 2.42 -21.99 -9.81
C LYS A 254 0.97 -22.24 -10.21
N ASP A 255 0.26 -23.00 -9.40
CA ASP A 255 -1.11 -23.47 -9.68
C ASP A 255 -2.17 -22.87 -8.75
N LYS A 256 -1.75 -22.33 -7.60
CA LYS A 256 -2.58 -21.61 -6.63
C LYS A 256 -1.71 -20.69 -5.75
N VAL A 257 -2.29 -19.58 -5.28
CA VAL A 257 -1.76 -18.71 -4.22
C VAL A 257 -2.62 -18.86 -2.96
N THR A 258 -2.00 -18.88 -1.79
CA THR A 258 -2.69 -18.93 -0.49
C THR A 258 -2.37 -17.71 0.38
N THR A 259 -3.18 -17.47 1.42
CA THR A 259 -3.10 -16.28 2.27
C THR A 259 -1.80 -16.17 3.07
N ASP A 260 -1.17 -17.30 3.39
CA ASP A 260 0.11 -17.39 4.10
C ASP A 260 1.33 -17.01 3.24
N GLU A 261 1.15 -16.93 1.92
CA GLU A 261 2.21 -16.53 0.98
C GLU A 261 2.28 -15.02 0.75
N ILE A 262 1.31 -14.26 1.29
CA ILE A 262 1.21 -12.81 1.17
C ILE A 262 1.44 -12.18 2.54
N TYR A 263 2.20 -11.09 2.58
CA TYR A 263 2.40 -10.34 3.81
C TYR A 263 1.06 -9.83 4.36
N THR A 264 0.80 -10.01 5.64
CA THR A 264 -0.37 -9.41 6.29
C THR A 264 0.04 -8.07 6.92
N PRO A 265 -0.51 -6.94 6.45
CA PRO A 265 -0.10 -5.62 6.96
C PRO A 265 -0.62 -5.36 8.37
N HIS A 266 0.17 -4.65 9.18
CA HIS A 266 -0.19 -4.26 10.56
C HIS A 266 -0.65 -2.79 10.63
N PHE A 267 -1.62 -2.43 9.79
CA PHE A 267 -2.03 -1.04 9.56
C PHE A 267 -2.46 -0.29 10.82
N THR A 268 -3.28 -0.89 11.69
CA THR A 268 -3.77 -0.20 12.90
C THR A 268 -2.67 0.05 13.90
N GLU A 269 -1.74 -0.89 14.07
CA GLU A 269 -0.59 -0.72 14.97
C GLU A 269 0.32 0.39 14.46
N THR A 270 0.56 0.44 13.15
CA THR A 270 1.32 1.53 12.52
C THR A 270 0.62 2.88 12.66
N LEU A 271 -0.70 2.93 12.51
CA LEU A 271 -1.47 4.16 12.73
C LEU A 271 -1.40 4.62 14.20
N ASP A 272 -1.54 3.71 15.16
CA ASP A 272 -1.48 4.04 16.58
C ASP A 272 -0.07 4.52 16.97
N ASN A 273 0.98 3.92 16.41
CA ASN A 273 2.36 4.40 16.55
C ASN A 273 2.55 5.79 15.92
N LEU A 274 2.00 6.03 14.73
CA LEU A 274 2.02 7.35 14.08
C LEU A 274 1.33 8.39 14.96
N ARG A 275 0.13 8.10 15.50
CA ARG A 275 -0.61 9.00 16.40
C ARG A 275 0.19 9.37 17.63
N ALA A 276 0.81 8.39 18.29
CA ALA A 276 1.71 8.63 19.40
C ALA A 276 2.92 9.49 18.99
N GLY A 277 3.52 9.18 17.83
CA GLY A 277 4.60 9.96 17.23
C GLY A 277 4.23 11.42 16.98
N VAL A 278 3.05 11.68 16.42
CA VAL A 278 2.52 13.03 16.19
C VAL A 278 2.39 13.80 17.51
N ILE A 279 1.84 13.18 18.56
CA ILE A 279 1.74 13.79 19.89
C ILE A 279 3.13 14.13 20.44
N PHE A 280 4.06 13.18 20.41
CA PHE A 280 5.43 13.40 20.90
C PHE A 280 6.18 14.46 20.08
N PHE A 281 5.89 14.56 18.78
CA PHE A 281 6.44 15.58 17.89
C PHE A 281 5.91 16.98 18.24
N PHE A 282 4.62 17.14 18.52
CA PHE A 282 4.10 18.44 18.97
C PHE A 282 4.59 18.82 20.37
N VAL A 283 4.68 17.86 21.30
CA VAL A 283 5.30 18.09 22.62
C VAL A 283 6.77 18.50 22.48
N LEU A 284 7.50 17.88 21.55
CA LEU A 284 8.87 18.26 21.21
C LEU A 284 8.95 19.74 20.81
N LEU A 285 8.11 20.14 19.86
CA LEU A 285 8.11 21.50 19.30
C LEU A 285 7.67 22.56 20.31
N ILE A 286 6.62 22.30 21.10
CA ILE A 286 5.97 23.31 21.95
C ILE A 286 6.61 23.38 23.34
N VAL A 287 7.04 22.24 23.90
CA VAL A 287 7.49 22.16 25.30
C VAL A 287 8.99 21.92 25.38
N VAL A 288 9.48 20.86 24.72
CA VAL A 288 10.84 20.37 24.92
C VAL A 288 11.88 21.30 24.30
N ILE A 289 11.67 21.76 23.06
CA ILE A 289 12.59 22.71 22.39
C ILE A 289 12.64 24.05 23.14
N PRO A 290 11.52 24.73 23.45
CA PRO A 290 11.56 25.97 24.21
C PRO A 290 12.16 25.81 25.61
N GLY A 291 11.85 24.71 26.30
CA GLY A 291 12.44 24.38 27.60
C GLY A 291 13.95 24.17 27.53
N TYR A 292 14.43 23.46 26.50
CA TYR A 292 15.86 23.26 26.27
C TYR A 292 16.58 24.57 25.95
N VAL A 293 16.01 25.41 25.07
CA VAL A 293 16.56 26.73 24.74
C VAL A 293 16.61 27.63 25.98
N PHE A 294 15.56 27.64 26.80
CA PHE A 294 15.54 28.39 28.06
C PHE A 294 16.62 27.90 29.04
N PHE A 295 16.80 26.57 29.17
CA PHE A 295 17.85 25.99 30.01
C PHE A 295 19.26 26.39 29.53
N VAL A 296 19.52 26.29 28.22
CA VAL A 296 20.81 26.68 27.61
C VAL A 296 21.09 28.16 27.80
N THR A 297 20.13 29.03 27.49
CA THR A 297 20.30 30.49 27.59
C THR A 297 20.49 30.94 29.05
N SER A 298 19.68 30.44 29.98
CA SER A 298 19.80 30.77 31.41
C SER A 298 21.15 30.33 31.99
N THR A 299 21.64 29.13 31.64
CA THR A 299 22.95 28.65 32.11
C THR A 299 24.12 29.45 31.53
N ILE A 300 24.06 29.85 30.25
CA ILE A 300 25.07 30.75 29.64
C ILE A 300 25.07 32.12 30.34
N LEU A 301 23.89 32.71 30.59
CA LEU A 301 23.76 34.01 31.27
C LEU A 301 24.29 33.95 32.72
N ILE A 302 24.02 32.88 33.46
CA ILE A 302 24.53 32.67 34.82
C ILE A 302 26.06 32.54 34.82
N ASN A 303 26.63 31.81 33.86
CA ASN A 303 28.09 31.65 33.75
C ASN A 303 28.78 32.95 33.34
N LYS A 304 28.19 33.75 32.43
CA LYS A 304 28.70 35.10 32.10
C LYS A 304 28.68 36.03 33.32
N LYS A 305 27.62 36.02 34.12
CA LYS A 305 27.54 36.82 35.37
C LYS A 305 28.55 36.38 36.44
N LYS A 306 28.92 35.10 36.49
CA LYS A 306 29.98 34.61 37.39
C LYS A 306 31.39 34.95 36.89
N GLY A 307 31.60 34.98 35.56
CA GLY A 307 32.87 35.40 34.95
C GLY A 307 33.14 36.90 35.09
N ALA A 308 32.10 37.74 35.04
CA ALA A 308 32.22 39.20 35.23
C ALA A 308 32.39 39.65 36.69
N LYS A 309 32.34 38.72 37.66
CA LYS A 309 32.59 38.97 39.09
C LYS A 309 33.98 38.50 39.55
N LYS A 310 34.84 38.10 38.60
CA LYS A 310 36.29 37.94 38.79
C LYS A 310 36.98 39.09 38.09
#